data_AF-A0A8T5GJP9-F1
#
_entry.id   AF-A0A8T5GJP9-F1
#
_cell.length_a   1.000
_cell.length_b   1.000
_cell.length_c   1.000
_cell.angle_alpha   90.00
_cell.angle_beta   90.00
_cell.angle_gamma   90.00
#
_symmetry.space_group_name_H-M   'P 1'
#
loop_
_entity.id
_entity.type
_entity.pdbx_description
1 polymer ?
#
loop_
_entity_poly.entity_id
_entity_poly.type
_entity_poly.pdbx_seq_one_letter_code
_entity_poly.pdbx_strand_id
1 'polypeptide(L)'
;MVNKPIEEMMQLIRNYTDHEEIERYLDQAGLSVEAMLELNHALYNLNAIGWELQISSNERGVNPFDVISFLEASVAILARTGDEGYADWMRAMFELAIRYSDQAGLSRKFSLFAELVASTKQDLSKEERSVLFYTRSLNRLAQLTDYWHGEDQARPLWQELLDYVLNFMEANEQLEALNVIRSNAPWFAEENKLYFEF
;
A
#
# COMPACT_ATOMS: atom_id res chain seq x y z
N MET A 1 4.71 33.15 -7.13
CA MET A 1 3.89 32.66 -6.00
C MET A 1 3.61 31.16 -6.07
N VAL A 2 3.97 30.47 -7.16
CA VAL A 2 4.33 29.05 -7.18
C VAL A 2 5.55 28.92 -6.24
N ASN A 3 5.49 28.44 -5.00
CA ASN A 3 5.48 27.02 -4.69
C ASN A 3 5.24 26.71 -3.20
N LYS A 4 4.60 27.59 -2.43
CA LYS A 4 4.51 27.44 -0.95
C LYS A 4 4.09 26.02 -0.52
N PRO A 5 3.06 25.38 -1.14
CA PRO A 5 2.71 24.02 -0.74
C PRO A 5 3.78 22.96 -1.00
N ILE A 6 4.53 23.09 -2.09
CA ILE A 6 5.64 22.20 -2.42
C ILE A 6 6.78 22.39 -1.42
N GLU A 7 7.11 23.64 -1.08
CA GLU A 7 8.17 23.94 -0.11
C GLU A 7 7.87 23.37 1.28
N GLU A 8 6.65 23.60 1.78
CA GLU A 8 6.20 23.10 3.09
C GLU A 8 6.18 21.57 3.10
N MET A 9 5.61 20.93 2.07
CA MET A 9 5.58 19.46 1.98
C MET A 9 6.98 18.85 1.87
N MET A 10 7.87 19.43 1.06
CA MET A 10 9.27 18.98 1.00
C MET A 10 9.97 19.13 2.35
N GLN A 11 9.63 20.15 3.14
CA GLN A 11 10.17 20.32 4.48
C GLN A 11 9.65 19.24 5.44
N LEU A 12 8.34 18.95 5.40
CA LEU A 12 7.74 17.88 6.20
C LEU A 12 8.35 16.51 5.87
N ILE A 13 8.53 16.22 4.58
CA ILE A 13 9.15 14.97 4.10
C ILE A 13 10.60 14.86 4.59
N ARG A 14 11.42 15.91 4.43
CA ARG A 14 12.83 15.90 4.86
C ARG A 14 13.01 15.80 6.37
N ASN A 15 12.02 16.25 7.14
CA ASN A 15 12.03 16.16 8.59
C ASN A 15 11.53 14.79 9.10
N TYR A 16 11.12 13.88 8.21
CA TYR A 16 10.47 12.61 8.55
C TYR A 16 9.28 12.80 9.49
N THR A 17 8.49 13.83 9.20
CA THR A 17 7.37 14.23 10.05
C THR A 17 6.32 13.13 10.09
N ASP A 18 5.64 12.99 11.23
CA ASP A 18 4.54 12.04 11.38
C ASP A 18 3.41 12.33 10.37
N HIS A 19 2.80 11.26 9.86
CA HIS A 19 1.74 11.33 8.87
C HIS A 19 0.52 12.17 9.32
N GLU A 20 0.20 12.19 10.62
CA GLU A 20 -0.90 13.02 11.14
C GLU A 20 -0.65 14.51 10.93
N GLU A 21 0.61 14.98 10.98
CA GLU A 21 0.94 16.37 10.73
C GLU A 21 0.88 16.72 9.24
N ILE A 22 1.25 15.78 8.38
CA ILE A 22 1.09 15.90 6.93
C ILE A 22 -0.39 16.06 6.57
N GLU A 23 -1.26 15.19 7.10
CA GLU A 23 -2.70 15.28 6.88
C GLU A 23 -3.27 16.61 7.38
N ARG A 24 -2.88 17.03 8.59
CA ARG A 24 -3.31 18.31 9.17
C ARG A 24 -2.93 19.50 8.30
N TYR A 25 -1.73 19.49 7.73
CA TYR A 25 -1.28 20.52 6.80
C TYR A 25 -2.14 20.54 5.53
N LEU A 26 -2.38 19.38 4.91
CA LEU A 26 -3.17 19.29 3.68
C LEU A 26 -4.61 19.77 3.88
N ASP A 27 -5.23 19.43 5.02
CA ASP A 27 -6.58 19.88 5.36
C ASP A 27 -6.65 21.40 5.53
N GLN A 28 -5.62 22.01 6.13
CA GLN A 28 -5.53 23.46 6.29
C GLN A 28 -5.21 24.19 4.98
N ALA A 29 -4.42 23.56 4.11
CA ALA A 29 -4.02 24.12 2.82
C ALA A 29 -5.21 24.26 1.86
N GLY A 30 -6.25 23.42 2.00
CA GLY A 30 -7.50 23.55 1.25
C GLY A 30 -7.29 23.50 -0.28
N LEU A 31 -6.35 22.67 -0.73
CA LEU A 31 -5.98 22.56 -2.14
C LEU A 31 -7.11 21.92 -2.95
N SER A 32 -7.27 22.33 -4.22
CA SER A 32 -8.14 21.62 -5.16
C SER A 32 -7.56 20.26 -5.54
N VAL A 33 -8.39 19.37 -6.09
CA VAL A 33 -7.95 18.07 -6.64
C VAL A 33 -6.81 18.24 -7.66
N GLU A 34 -6.96 19.18 -8.60
CA GLU A 34 -5.92 19.50 -9.58
C GLU A 34 -4.61 19.94 -8.90
N ALA A 35 -4.68 20.86 -7.94
CA ALA A 35 -3.50 21.33 -7.22
C ALA A 35 -2.84 20.23 -6.37
N MET A 36 -3.62 19.27 -5.86
CA MET A 36 -3.10 18.09 -5.15
C MET A 36 -2.37 17.13 -6.09
N LEU A 37 -2.91 16.87 -7.28
CA LEU A 37 -2.25 16.04 -8.28
C LEU A 37 -0.96 16.68 -8.78
N GLU A 38 -0.97 17.98 -9.05
CA GLU A 38 0.23 18.76 -9.40
C GLU A 38 1.28 18.73 -8.29
N LEU A 39 0.85 18.90 -7.03
CA LEU A 39 1.72 18.80 -5.85
C LEU A 39 2.36 17.42 -5.77
N ASN A 40 1.58 16.34 -5.86
CA ASN A 40 2.11 14.97 -5.79
C ASN A 40 3.15 14.70 -6.88
N HIS A 41 2.87 15.12 -8.13
CA HIS A 41 3.80 14.98 -9.24
C HIS A 41 5.09 15.80 -9.01
N ALA A 42 4.98 17.04 -8.54
CA ALA A 42 6.14 17.86 -8.23
C ALA A 42 7.00 17.25 -7.12
N LEU A 43 6.38 16.72 -6.07
CA LEU A 43 7.07 16.01 -4.98
C LEU A 43 7.80 14.78 -5.48
N TYR A 44 7.17 13.97 -6.35
CA TYR A 44 7.83 12.80 -6.95
C TYR A 44 9.09 13.21 -7.71
N ASN A 45 9.00 14.20 -8.60
CA ASN A 45 10.14 14.64 -9.41
C ASN A 45 11.30 15.16 -8.53
N LEU A 46 10.99 15.95 -7.50
CA LEU A 46 12.00 16.48 -6.57
C LEU A 46 12.67 15.37 -5.76
N ASN A 47 11.91 14.39 -5.25
CA ASN A 47 12.45 13.27 -4.50
C ASN A 47 13.26 12.33 -5.41
N ALA A 48 12.80 12.05 -6.64
CA ALA A 48 13.50 11.21 -7.61
C ALA A 48 14.89 11.76 -7.94
N ILE A 49 15.01 13.08 -8.18
CA ILE A 49 16.32 13.73 -8.36
C ILE A 49 17.22 13.52 -7.12
N GLY A 50 16.66 13.66 -5.92
CA GLY A 50 17.36 13.40 -4.67
C GLY A 50 17.85 11.94 -4.57
N TRP A 51 17.03 10.99 -4.98
CA TRP A 51 17.34 9.56 -4.96
C TRP A 51 18.45 9.21 -5.98
N GLU A 52 18.41 9.77 -7.19
CA GLU A 52 19.47 9.61 -8.19
C GLU A 52 20.82 10.14 -7.68
N LEU A 53 20.80 11.28 -6.98
CA LEU A 53 22.00 11.82 -6.34
C LEU A 53 22.53 10.90 -5.23
N GLN A 54 21.65 10.31 -4.42
CA GLN A 54 22.06 9.34 -3.40
C GLN A 54 22.68 8.08 -4.03
N ILE A 55 22.05 7.53 -5.07
CA ILE A 55 22.54 6.34 -5.78
C ILE A 55 23.92 6.61 -6.40
N SER A 56 24.11 7.78 -7.01
CA SER A 56 25.39 8.13 -7.64
C SER A 56 26.51 8.50 -6.66
N SER A 57 26.16 8.92 -5.43
CA SER A 57 27.13 9.34 -4.40
C SER A 57 27.40 8.30 -3.32
N ASN A 58 26.59 7.25 -3.22
CA ASN A 58 26.67 6.25 -2.16
C ASN A 58 26.31 4.84 -2.65
N GLU A 59 27.18 3.86 -2.36
CA GLU A 59 26.96 2.44 -2.68
C GLU A 59 25.79 1.80 -1.92
N ARG A 60 25.30 2.45 -0.85
CA ARG A 60 24.19 1.94 -0.02
C ARG A 60 22.79 2.22 -0.61
N GLY A 61 22.71 2.95 -1.72
CA GLY A 61 21.44 3.30 -2.37
C GLY A 61 20.67 4.41 -1.66
N VAL A 62 19.35 4.46 -1.90
CA VAL A 62 18.45 5.48 -1.36
C VAL A 62 18.15 5.21 0.11
N ASN A 63 18.20 6.26 0.93
CA ASN A 63 17.76 6.19 2.32
C ASN A 63 16.28 5.75 2.39
N PRO A 64 15.96 4.61 3.05
CA PRO A 64 14.59 4.11 3.10
C PRO A 64 13.61 5.07 3.78
N PHE A 65 14.08 5.90 4.72
CA PHE A 65 13.23 6.90 5.38
C PHE A 65 12.78 8.01 4.44
N ASP A 66 13.62 8.40 3.46
CA ASP A 66 13.23 9.41 2.46
C ASP A 66 12.09 8.88 1.60
N VAL A 67 12.14 7.60 1.23
CA VAL A 67 11.11 6.96 0.42
C VAL A 67 9.82 6.79 1.22
N ILE A 68 9.91 6.35 2.48
CA ILE A 68 8.74 6.20 3.37
C ILE A 68 8.05 7.55 3.58
N SER A 69 8.79 8.61 3.90
CA SER A 69 8.19 9.92 4.15
C SER A 69 7.61 10.56 2.88
N PHE A 70 8.22 10.36 1.71
CA PHE A 70 7.59 10.73 0.45
C PHE A 70 6.29 9.97 0.22
N LEU A 71 6.27 8.66 0.48
CA LEU A 71 5.07 7.83 0.28
C LEU A 71 3.96 8.17 1.27
N GLU A 72 4.26 8.49 2.53
CA GLU A 72 3.25 9.00 3.48
C GLU A 72 2.61 10.29 2.97
N ALA A 73 3.43 11.23 2.47
CA ALA A 73 2.92 12.44 1.82
C ALA A 73 2.06 12.11 0.58
N SER A 74 2.51 11.20 -0.27
CA SER A 74 1.80 10.82 -1.49
C SER A 74 0.44 10.17 -1.18
N VAL A 75 0.39 9.25 -0.22
CA VAL A 75 -0.86 8.61 0.23
C VAL A 75 -1.83 9.66 0.78
N ALA A 76 -1.36 10.56 1.65
CA ALA A 76 -2.19 11.60 2.23
C ALA A 76 -2.75 12.57 1.17
N ILE A 77 -1.95 12.94 0.17
CA ILE A 77 -2.40 13.79 -0.93
C ILE A 77 -3.43 13.06 -1.78
N LEU A 78 -3.11 11.85 -2.24
CA LEU A 78 -3.94 11.11 -3.20
C LEU A 78 -5.28 10.66 -2.60
N ALA A 79 -5.33 10.40 -1.28
CA ALA A 79 -6.59 10.12 -0.57
C ALA A 79 -7.63 11.24 -0.70
N ARG A 80 -7.21 12.48 -0.97
CA ARG A 80 -8.06 13.66 -1.12
C ARG A 80 -8.40 13.99 -2.59
N THR A 81 -7.97 13.16 -3.53
CA THR A 81 -8.17 13.38 -4.97
C THR A 81 -9.34 12.63 -5.56
N GLY A 82 -10.08 11.85 -4.77
CA GLY A 82 -11.25 11.12 -5.25
C GLY A 82 -10.89 10.05 -6.27
N ASP A 83 -11.60 10.03 -7.40
CA ASP A 83 -11.40 9.03 -8.44
C ASP A 83 -10.17 9.36 -9.29
N GLU A 84 -9.83 10.65 -9.44
CA GLU A 84 -8.76 11.15 -10.30
C GLU A 84 -7.36 10.65 -9.89
N GLY A 85 -7.14 10.35 -8.61
CA GLY A 85 -5.88 9.79 -8.12
C GLY A 85 -6.00 8.41 -7.48
N TYR A 86 -7.14 7.73 -7.60
CA TYR A 86 -7.38 6.45 -6.92
C TYR A 86 -6.41 5.34 -7.35
N ALA A 87 -6.11 5.25 -8.65
CA ALA A 87 -5.13 4.31 -9.18
C ALA A 87 -3.72 4.49 -8.54
N ASP A 88 -3.28 5.74 -8.43
CA ASP A 88 -1.99 6.08 -7.84
C ASP A 88 -2.00 5.90 -6.32
N TRP A 89 -3.13 6.20 -5.67
CA TRP A 89 -3.31 6.01 -4.22
C TRP A 89 -3.15 4.53 -3.85
N MET A 90 -3.81 3.61 -4.56
CA MET A 90 -3.68 2.17 -4.30
C MET A 90 -2.22 1.71 -4.42
N ARG A 91 -1.51 2.19 -5.45
CA ARG A 91 -0.09 1.91 -5.65
C ARG A 91 0.74 2.44 -4.48
N ALA A 92 0.57 3.71 -4.13
CA ALA A 92 1.33 4.36 -3.07
C ALA A 92 1.09 3.69 -1.70
N MET A 93 -0.15 3.32 -1.38
CA MET A 93 -0.47 2.60 -0.14
C MET A 93 0.20 1.23 -0.07
N PHE A 94 0.09 0.43 -1.14
CA PHE A 94 0.73 -0.88 -1.18
C PHE A 94 2.25 -0.75 -1.02
N GLU A 95 2.84 0.20 -1.73
CA GLU A 95 4.27 0.48 -1.69
C GLU A 95 4.77 0.98 -0.33
N LEU A 96 3.97 1.78 0.36
CA LEU A 96 4.26 2.25 1.71
C LEU A 96 4.16 1.10 2.72
N ALA A 97 3.10 0.29 2.64
CA ALA A 97 2.85 -0.83 3.54
C ALA A 97 4.00 -1.85 3.50
N ILE A 98 4.50 -2.21 2.31
CA ILE A 98 5.61 -3.16 2.20
C ILE A 98 6.95 -2.61 2.70
N ARG A 99 7.11 -1.29 2.78
CA ARG A 99 8.34 -0.64 3.26
C ARG A 99 8.36 -0.48 4.78
N TYR A 100 7.19 -0.38 5.42
CA TYR A 100 7.14 -0.41 6.87
C TYR A 100 7.68 -1.74 7.41
N SER A 101 8.59 -1.61 8.37
CA SER A 101 9.20 -2.72 9.07
C SER A 101 8.30 -3.19 10.20
N ASP A 102 8.35 -4.47 10.50
CA ASP A 102 7.63 -5.02 11.66
C ASP A 102 8.25 -4.56 12.99
N GLN A 103 9.49 -4.05 12.96
CA GLN A 103 10.17 -3.48 14.14
C GLN A 103 9.84 -2.00 14.37
N ALA A 104 9.40 -1.29 13.32
CA ALA A 104 9.10 0.13 13.36
C ALA A 104 8.01 0.46 12.32
N GLY A 105 6.80 0.73 12.79
CA GLY A 105 5.64 1.04 11.94
C GLY A 105 4.68 -0.12 11.70
N LEU A 106 4.78 -1.22 12.47
CA LEU A 106 3.88 -2.38 12.35
C LEU A 106 2.40 -2.00 12.37
N SER A 107 1.96 -1.13 13.29
CA SER A 107 0.56 -0.67 13.34
C SER A 107 0.15 0.05 12.06
N ARG A 108 0.99 0.95 11.54
CA ARG A 108 0.71 1.68 10.29
C ARG A 108 0.65 0.74 9.09
N LYS A 109 1.54 -0.26 9.04
CA LYS A 109 1.55 -1.32 8.03
C LYS A 109 0.24 -2.12 8.02
N PHE A 110 -0.24 -2.55 9.18
CA PHE A 110 -1.54 -3.23 9.30
C PHE A 110 -2.67 -2.34 8.79
N SER A 111 -2.72 -1.07 9.24
CA SER A 111 -3.75 -0.12 8.81
C SER A 111 -3.75 0.09 7.30
N LEU A 112 -2.58 0.27 6.67
CA LEU A 112 -2.47 0.48 5.22
C LEU A 112 -2.99 -0.72 4.41
N PHE A 113 -2.62 -1.95 4.80
CA PHE A 113 -3.16 -3.13 4.11
C PHE A 113 -4.66 -3.31 4.37
N ALA A 114 -5.15 -3.08 5.59
CA ALA A 114 -6.56 -3.20 5.92
C ALA A 114 -7.42 -2.17 5.16
N GLU A 115 -6.96 -0.91 5.09
CA GLU A 115 -7.61 0.15 4.33
C GLU A 115 -7.61 -0.16 2.82
N LEU A 116 -6.50 -0.65 2.27
CA LEU A 116 -6.41 -1.03 0.87
C LEU A 116 -7.39 -2.16 0.53
N VAL A 117 -7.47 -3.19 1.38
CA VAL A 117 -8.43 -4.29 1.23
C VAL A 117 -9.85 -3.76 1.30
N ALA A 118 -10.19 -2.96 2.31
CA ALA A 118 -11.54 -2.43 2.48
C ALA A 118 -11.99 -1.58 1.29
N SER A 119 -11.12 -0.67 0.83
CA SER A 119 -11.42 0.22 -0.29
C SER A 119 -11.55 -0.53 -1.61
N THR A 120 -10.65 -1.47 -1.91
CA THR A 120 -10.72 -2.24 -3.17
C THR A 120 -11.87 -3.23 -3.17
N LYS A 121 -12.18 -3.85 -2.02
CA LYS A 121 -13.32 -4.75 -1.87
C LYS A 121 -14.67 -4.05 -2.07
N GLN A 122 -14.77 -2.77 -1.73
CA GLN A 122 -15.99 -1.99 -1.90
C GLN A 122 -16.40 -1.89 -3.38
N ASP A 123 -15.42 -1.73 -4.28
CA ASP A 123 -15.64 -1.72 -5.73
C ASP A 123 -14.39 -2.24 -6.47
N LEU A 124 -14.43 -3.52 -6.81
CA LEU A 124 -13.36 -4.19 -7.56
C LEU A 124 -13.30 -3.77 -9.04
N SER A 125 -14.31 -3.06 -9.53
CA SER A 125 -14.38 -2.57 -10.91
C SER A 125 -13.91 -1.12 -11.07
N LYS A 126 -13.64 -0.44 -9.94
CA LYS A 126 -13.29 0.98 -9.91
C LYS A 126 -12.05 1.33 -10.74
N GLU A 127 -11.05 0.46 -10.72
CA GLU A 127 -9.82 0.59 -11.51
C GLU A 127 -9.37 -0.76 -12.08
N GLU A 128 -8.65 -0.72 -13.20
CA GLU A 128 -8.09 -1.92 -13.85
C GLU A 128 -7.30 -2.81 -12.88
N ARG A 129 -6.61 -2.19 -11.92
CA ARG A 129 -5.75 -2.88 -10.94
C ARG A 129 -6.40 -3.11 -9.58
N SER A 130 -7.69 -2.83 -9.40
CA SER A 130 -8.38 -3.01 -8.11
C SER A 130 -8.30 -4.46 -7.63
N VAL A 131 -8.54 -5.44 -8.50
CA VAL A 131 -8.41 -6.88 -8.19
C VAL A 131 -6.99 -7.26 -7.76
N LEU A 132 -5.98 -6.70 -8.45
CA LEU A 132 -4.57 -6.95 -8.13
C LEU A 132 -4.24 -6.45 -6.71
N PHE A 133 -4.63 -5.22 -6.37
CA PHE A 133 -4.35 -4.65 -5.06
C PHE A 133 -5.19 -5.28 -3.95
N TYR A 134 -6.43 -5.66 -4.21
CA TYR A 134 -7.28 -6.40 -3.28
C TYR A 134 -6.62 -7.72 -2.87
N THR A 135 -6.38 -8.60 -3.83
CA THR A 135 -5.87 -9.96 -3.57
C THR A 135 -4.47 -9.95 -2.94
N ARG A 136 -3.57 -9.06 -3.42
CA ARG A 136 -2.23 -8.93 -2.84
C ARG A 136 -2.24 -8.38 -1.43
N SER A 137 -3.07 -7.37 -1.15
CA SER A 137 -3.16 -6.76 0.18
C SER A 137 -3.82 -7.71 1.16
N LEU A 138 -4.86 -8.44 0.74
CA LEU A 138 -5.52 -9.46 1.57
C LEU A 138 -4.55 -10.58 1.94
N ASN A 139 -3.79 -11.11 0.97
CA ASN A 139 -2.75 -12.10 1.22
C ASN A 139 -1.68 -11.59 2.21
N ARG A 140 -1.26 -10.32 2.10
CA ARG A 140 -0.29 -9.72 3.03
C ARG A 140 -0.86 -9.50 4.42
N LEU A 141 -2.10 -9.02 4.50
CA LEU A 141 -2.80 -8.84 5.76
C LEU A 141 -3.00 -10.18 6.47
N ALA A 142 -3.33 -11.24 5.73
CA ALA A 142 -3.47 -12.59 6.25
C ALA A 142 -2.14 -13.12 6.82
N GLN A 143 -1.03 -13.00 6.08
CA GLN A 143 0.31 -13.36 6.57
C GLN A 143 0.71 -12.60 7.84
N LEU A 144 0.49 -11.29 7.85
CA LEU A 144 0.83 -10.46 9.01
C LEU A 144 -0.01 -10.84 10.23
N THR A 145 -1.31 -11.05 10.02
CA THR A 145 -2.24 -11.46 11.08
C THR A 145 -1.87 -12.83 11.62
N ASP A 146 -1.49 -13.77 10.75
CA ASP A 146 -1.06 -15.11 11.15
C ASP A 146 0.18 -15.04 12.04
N TYR A 147 1.20 -14.33 11.57
CA TYR A 147 2.46 -14.20 12.28
C TYR A 147 2.34 -13.45 13.63
N TRP A 148 1.58 -12.35 13.67
CA TRP A 148 1.52 -11.47 14.86
C TRP A 148 0.35 -11.76 15.79
N HIS A 149 -0.71 -12.41 15.30
CA HIS A 149 -1.95 -12.62 16.04
C HIS A 149 -2.47 -14.06 16.03
N GLY A 150 -1.88 -14.94 15.23
CA GLY A 150 -2.15 -16.37 15.19
C GLY A 150 -3.18 -16.80 14.15
N GLU A 151 -3.19 -18.11 13.89
CA GLU A 151 -4.00 -18.77 12.86
C GLU A 151 -5.50 -18.46 13.00
N ASP A 152 -6.04 -18.42 14.22
CA ASP A 152 -7.47 -18.15 14.47
C ASP A 152 -7.90 -16.78 13.94
N GLN A 153 -7.05 -15.76 14.07
CA GLN A 153 -7.36 -14.41 13.57
C GLN A 153 -7.10 -14.29 12.07
N ALA A 154 -6.14 -15.05 11.53
CA ALA A 154 -5.81 -15.04 10.11
C ALA A 154 -6.79 -15.86 9.25
N ARG A 155 -7.39 -16.90 9.83
CA ARG A 155 -8.34 -17.82 9.19
C ARG A 155 -9.42 -17.13 8.35
N PRO A 156 -10.16 -16.12 8.84
CA PRO A 156 -11.16 -15.44 8.01
C PRO A 156 -10.56 -14.74 6.79
N LEU A 157 -9.33 -14.22 6.87
CA LEU A 157 -8.66 -13.56 5.75
C LEU A 157 -8.19 -14.58 4.71
N TRP A 158 -7.68 -15.73 5.16
CA TRP A 158 -7.32 -16.84 4.27
C TRP A 158 -8.54 -17.46 3.58
N GLN A 159 -9.64 -17.61 4.31
CA GLN A 159 -10.91 -18.07 3.75
C GLN A 159 -11.44 -17.09 2.70
N GLU A 160 -11.44 -15.79 2.99
CA GLU A 160 -11.87 -14.77 2.03
C GLU A 160 -11.04 -14.79 0.74
N LEU A 161 -9.72 -14.97 0.87
CA LEU A 161 -8.85 -15.08 -0.30
C LEU A 161 -9.10 -16.37 -1.09
N LEU A 162 -9.27 -17.51 -0.41
CA LEU A 162 -9.62 -18.78 -1.06
C LEU A 162 -10.95 -18.66 -1.81
N ASP A 163 -11.98 -18.12 -1.16
CA ASP A 163 -13.31 -17.93 -1.76
C ASP A 163 -13.20 -17.04 -3.01
N TYR A 164 -12.39 -15.99 -2.97
CA TYR A 164 -12.18 -15.15 -4.14
C TYR A 164 -11.53 -15.95 -5.29
N VAL A 165 -10.46 -16.67 -5.00
CA VAL A 165 -9.71 -17.49 -5.97
C VAL A 165 -10.61 -18.54 -6.63
N LEU A 166 -11.44 -19.24 -5.86
CA LEU A 166 -12.30 -20.31 -6.38
C LEU A 166 -13.47 -19.80 -7.23
N ASN A 167 -13.98 -18.60 -6.95
CA ASN A 167 -15.20 -18.11 -7.59
C ASN A 167 -14.96 -17.11 -8.73
N PHE A 168 -13.79 -16.46 -8.77
CA PHE A 168 -13.58 -15.31 -9.68
C PHE A 168 -12.30 -15.37 -10.52
N MET A 169 -11.34 -16.25 -10.23
CA MET A 169 -10.13 -16.37 -11.05
C MET A 169 -10.29 -17.41 -12.15
N GLU A 170 -9.65 -17.14 -13.30
CA GLU A 170 -9.54 -18.10 -14.39
C GLU A 170 -8.62 -19.27 -14.00
N ALA A 171 -8.80 -20.44 -14.62
CA ALA A 171 -8.16 -21.69 -14.18
C ALA A 171 -6.62 -21.63 -14.05
N ASN A 172 -5.94 -20.89 -14.93
CA ASN A 172 -4.49 -20.72 -14.86
C ASN A 172 -4.07 -19.83 -13.68
N GLU A 173 -4.76 -18.71 -13.46
CA GLU A 173 -4.50 -17.78 -12.37
C GLU A 173 -4.87 -18.38 -11.01
N GLN A 174 -5.95 -19.17 -11.00
CA GLN A 174 -6.43 -19.90 -9.82
C GLN A 174 -5.35 -20.84 -9.28
N LEU A 175 -4.70 -21.63 -10.15
CA LEU A 175 -3.63 -22.55 -9.75
C LEU A 175 -2.44 -21.80 -9.12
N GLU A 176 -2.03 -20.67 -9.71
CA GLU A 176 -0.96 -19.84 -9.17
C GLU A 176 -1.35 -19.26 -7.81
N ALA A 177 -2.56 -18.74 -7.67
CA ALA A 177 -3.06 -18.18 -6.42
C ALA A 177 -3.19 -19.23 -5.30
N LEU A 178 -3.70 -20.44 -5.62
CA LEU A 178 -3.74 -21.55 -4.67
C LEU A 178 -2.34 -21.98 -4.23
N ASN A 179 -1.35 -21.98 -5.12
CA ASN A 179 0.04 -22.22 -4.74
C ASN A 179 0.57 -21.16 -3.77
N VAL A 180 0.21 -19.89 -3.96
CA VAL A 180 0.59 -18.80 -3.05
C VAL A 180 -0.06 -18.99 -1.68
N ILE A 181 -1.37 -19.30 -1.61
CA ILE A 181 -2.05 -19.57 -0.33
C ILE A 181 -1.41 -20.76 0.38
N ARG A 182 -1.19 -21.88 -0.32
CA ARG A 182 -0.55 -23.08 0.24
C ARG A 182 0.85 -22.81 0.79
N SER A 183 1.63 -21.98 0.10
CA SER A 183 2.98 -21.62 0.55
C SER A 183 2.97 -20.69 1.77
N ASN A 184 2.00 -19.77 1.85
CA ASN A 184 1.96 -18.77 2.92
C ASN A 184 1.19 -19.24 4.16
N ALA A 185 0.24 -20.15 4.01
CA ALA A 185 -0.53 -20.75 5.11
C ALA A 185 -0.68 -22.28 4.92
N PRO A 186 0.40 -23.07 5.14
CA PRO A 186 0.35 -24.53 4.98
C PRO A 186 -0.69 -25.20 5.87
N TRP A 187 -0.90 -24.68 7.10
CA TRP A 187 -1.92 -25.18 8.03
C TRP A 187 -3.33 -25.03 7.46
N PHE A 188 -3.63 -23.88 6.83
CA PHE A 188 -4.93 -23.59 6.24
C PHE A 188 -5.18 -24.48 5.03
N ALA A 189 -4.16 -24.71 4.21
CA ALA A 189 -4.24 -25.62 3.07
C ALA A 189 -4.47 -27.08 3.50
N GLU A 190 -3.83 -27.52 4.59
CA GLU A 190 -4.01 -28.86 5.18
C GLU A 190 -5.42 -29.10 5.74
N GLU A 191 -6.07 -28.06 6.25
CA GLU A 191 -7.48 -28.14 6.68
C GLU A 191 -8.46 -28.11 5.50
N ASN A 192 -8.04 -27.57 4.36
CA ASN A 192 -8.85 -27.34 3.15
C ASN A 192 -8.40 -28.19 1.94
N LYS A 193 -7.83 -29.38 2.20
CA LYS A 193 -7.15 -30.24 1.19
C LYS A 193 -7.86 -30.38 -0.15
N LEU A 194 -9.18 -30.52 -0.14
CA LEU A 194 -10.02 -30.69 -1.33
C LEU A 194 -9.77 -29.61 -2.40
N TYR A 195 -9.31 -28.41 -2.02
CA TYR A 195 -9.03 -27.30 -2.92
C TYR A 195 -7.54 -27.18 -3.30
N PHE A 196 -6.65 -27.96 -2.68
CA PHE A 196 -5.19 -27.87 -2.84
C PHE A 196 -4.54 -29.17 -3.36
N GLU A 197 -5.35 -30.19 -3.68
CA GLU A 197 -4.95 -31.43 -4.33
C GLU A 197 -4.89 -31.24 -5.85
N PHE A 198 -3.72 -30.82 -6.36
CA PHE A 198 -3.43 -30.65 -7.78
C PHE A 198 -1.96 -30.97 -8.09
#